data_AF-A0A258GR90-F1
#
_entry.id   AF-A0A258GR90-F1
#
_cell.length_a   1.000
_cell.length_b   1.000
_cell.length_c   1.000
_cell.angle_alpha   90.00
_cell.angle_beta   90.00
_cell.angle_gamma   90.00
#
_symmetry.space_group_name_H-M   'P 1'
#
loop_
_entity.id
_entity.type
_entity.pdbx_description
1 polymer ?
#
loop_
_entity_poly.entity_id
_entity_poly.type
_entity_poly.pdbx_seq_one_letter_code
_entity_poly.pdbx_strand_id
1 'polypeptide(L)'
;MSTWFWDQTGCVLVSVSSNDFGPDLKWEVSRGGDFFPHVYAEVREYHISSIWPLDEFDADGSPLAPEFVLRQPEPTSKPERKA
;
A
#
# COMPACT_ATOMS: atom_id res chain seq x y z
N MET A 1 -9.33 -1.77 -1.86
CA MET A 1 -9.02 -3.11 -1.31
C MET A 1 -9.82 -4.22 -2.00
N SER A 2 -10.91 -3.87 -2.69
CA SER A 2 -11.87 -4.74 -3.36
C SER A 2 -11.34 -5.78 -4.36
N THR A 3 -10.13 -5.62 -4.89
CA THR A 3 -9.59 -6.59 -5.88
C THR A 3 -9.13 -7.90 -5.24
N TRP A 4 -8.61 -7.89 -4.00
CA TRP A 4 -7.91 -9.05 -3.43
C TRP A 4 -8.37 -9.45 -2.02
N PHE A 5 -9.04 -8.57 -1.30
CA PHE A 5 -9.33 -8.75 0.13
C PHE A 5 -10.84 -8.88 0.43
N TRP A 6 -11.62 -9.36 -0.52
CA TRP A 6 -13.06 -9.54 -0.34
C TRP A 6 -13.39 -10.51 0.79
N ASP A 7 -14.34 -10.13 1.64
CA ASP A 7 -14.79 -10.89 2.82
C ASP A 7 -13.66 -11.35 3.76
N GLN A 8 -12.46 -10.75 3.65
CA GLN A 8 -11.34 -11.11 4.52
C GLN A 8 -11.42 -10.34 5.83
N THR A 9 -11.68 -11.07 6.92
CA THR A 9 -11.70 -10.53 8.29
C THR A 9 -10.31 -10.60 8.94
N GLY A 10 -10.04 -9.71 9.89
CA GLY A 10 -8.77 -9.69 10.63
C GLY A 10 -7.57 -9.17 9.81
N CYS A 11 -7.84 -8.51 8.69
CA CYS A 11 -6.82 -7.82 7.92
C CYS A 11 -6.33 -6.55 8.62
N VAL A 12 -5.06 -6.23 8.39
CA VAL A 12 -4.45 -4.98 8.84
C VAL A 12 -3.83 -4.26 7.66
N LEU A 13 -3.91 -2.93 7.66
CA LEU A 13 -3.15 -2.07 6.78
C LEU A 13 -1.91 -1.57 7.52
N VAL A 14 -0.76 -1.67 6.89
CA VAL A 14 0.51 -1.19 7.44
C VAL A 14 1.07 -0.08 6.55
N SER A 15 1.62 0.96 7.17
CA SER A 15 2.37 2.00 6.46
C SER A 15 3.86 1.82 6.69
N VAL A 16 4.64 1.89 5.61
CA VAL A 16 6.10 1.83 5.59
C VAL A 16 6.64 2.99 4.75
N SER A 17 7.85 3.46 5.06
CA SER A 17 8.50 4.49 4.25
C SER A 17 9.21 3.85 3.06
N SER A 18 8.95 4.34 1.85
CA SER A 18 9.66 3.88 0.64
C SER A 18 11.17 4.11 0.73
N ASN A 19 11.60 5.10 1.51
CA ASN A 19 13.00 5.48 1.63
C ASN A 19 13.81 4.45 2.44
N ASP A 20 13.13 3.55 3.15
CA ASP A 20 13.78 2.59 4.04
C ASP A 20 14.39 1.40 3.27
N PHE A 21 13.98 1.21 2.02
CA PHE A 21 14.32 0.04 1.21
C PHE A 21 15.40 0.30 0.15
N GLY A 22 15.82 1.55 -0.04
CA GLY A 22 16.89 1.92 -0.97
C GLY A 22 16.79 1.22 -2.34
N PRO A 23 17.83 0.49 -2.80
CA PRO A 23 17.84 -0.19 -4.10
C PRO A 23 16.93 -1.42 -4.17
N ASP A 24 16.45 -1.95 -3.04
CA ASP A 24 15.58 -3.12 -3.02
C ASP A 24 14.13 -2.77 -3.33
N LEU A 25 13.73 -1.49 -3.23
CA LEU A 25 12.44 -1.03 -3.73
C LEU A 25 12.55 -0.60 -5.18
N LYS A 26 11.76 -1.24 -6.04
CA LYS A 26 11.63 -0.89 -7.45
C LYS A 26 10.23 -0.41 -7.76
N TRP A 27 10.15 0.73 -8.41
CA TRP A 27 8.92 1.22 -9.02
C TRP A 27 8.80 0.63 -10.41
N GLU A 28 7.84 -0.27 -10.61
CA GLU A 28 7.63 -0.97 -11.87
C GLU A 28 6.23 -0.71 -12.41
N VAL A 29 6.12 -0.55 -13.73
CA VAL A 29 4.83 -0.38 -14.39
C VAL A 29 4.00 -1.64 -14.19
N SER A 30 2.78 -1.48 -13.70
CA SER A 30 1.86 -2.58 -13.42
C SER A 30 0.47 -2.27 -13.99
N ARG A 31 -0.60 -2.55 -13.23
CA ARG A 31 -1.98 -2.34 -13.66
C ARG A 31 -2.25 -0.90 -14.11
N GLY A 32 -2.88 -0.76 -15.26
CA GLY A 32 -3.27 0.55 -15.80
C GLY A 32 -2.10 1.45 -16.21
N GLY A 33 -0.89 0.92 -16.35
CA GLY A 33 0.29 1.70 -16.72
C GLY A 33 0.86 2.60 -15.61
N ASP A 34 0.38 2.44 -14.37
CA ASP A 34 0.94 3.17 -13.22
C ASP A 34 2.11 2.40 -12.58
N PHE A 35 2.98 3.13 -11.87
CA PHE A 35 4.09 2.56 -11.12
C PHE A 35 3.62 2.02 -9.77
N PHE A 36 3.93 0.75 -9.51
CA PHE A 36 3.71 0.11 -8.21
C PHE A 36 5.05 -0.22 -7.55
N PRO A 37 5.18 -0.03 -6.22
CA PRO A 37 6.40 -0.36 -5.50
C PRO A 37 6.47 -1.87 -5.26
N HIS A 38 7.57 -2.49 -5.67
CA HIS A 38 7.91 -3.88 -5.39
C HIS A 38 9.19 -3.90 -4.55
N VAL A 39 9.11 -4.45 -3.33
CA VAL A 39 10.25 -4.59 -2.42
C VAL A 39 10.87 -5.98 -2.61
N TYR A 40 12.10 -6.04 -3.10
CA TYR A 40 12.90 -7.24 -3.35
C TYR A 40 13.76 -7.63 -2.14
N ALA A 41 13.23 -7.38 -0.94
CA ALA A 41 13.83 -7.68 0.35
C ALA A 41 12.75 -8.03 1.36
N GLU A 42 13.16 -8.46 2.55
CA GLU A 42 12.22 -8.74 3.64
C GLU A 42 11.70 -7.45 4.27
N VAL A 43 10.38 -7.27 4.28
CA VAL A 43 9.71 -6.18 5.03
C VAL A 43 9.59 -6.60 6.49
N ARG A 44 10.52 -6.11 7.32
CA ARG A 44 10.55 -6.35 8.77
C ARG A 44 9.68 -5.38 9.57
N GLU A 45 9.37 -5.75 10.80
CA GLU A 45 8.52 -4.99 11.74
C GLU A 45 9.00 -3.54 11.96
N TYR A 46 10.31 -3.31 12.01
CA TYR A 46 10.87 -1.98 12.27
C TYR A 46 10.70 -1.00 11.10
N HIS A 47 10.28 -1.46 9.91
CA HIS A 47 9.90 -0.56 8.82
C HIS A 47 8.47 -0.01 8.99
N ILE A 48 7.68 -0.58 9.90
CA ILE A 48 6.27 -0.22 10.08
C ILE A 48 6.19 1.06 10.91
N SER A 49 5.65 2.10 10.30
CA SER A 49 5.40 3.40 10.93
C SER A 49 4.01 3.50 11.56
N SER A 50 3.04 2.72 11.09
CA SER A 50 1.66 2.73 11.56
C SER A 50 0.92 1.46 11.15
N ILE A 51 -0.08 1.06 11.94
CA ILE A 51 -0.95 -0.10 11.71
C ILE A 51 -2.40 0.33 11.92
N TRP A 52 -3.28 -0.10 11.02
CA TRP A 52 -4.73 0.07 11.13
C TRP A 52 -5.44 -1.26 10.94
N PRO A 53 -6.21 -1.75 11.93
CA PRO A 53 -7.16 -2.82 11.72
C PRO A 53 -8.19 -2.42 10.66
N LEU A 54 -8.53 -3.35 9.76
CA LEU A 54 -9.54 -3.15 8.72
C LEU A 54 -10.83 -3.87 9.12
N ASP A 55 -11.51 -3.31 10.13
CA ASP A 55 -12.71 -3.91 10.74
C ASP A 55 -14.03 -3.38 10.11
N GLU A 56 -13.94 -2.35 9.27
CA GLU A 56 -15.07 -1.78 8.54
C GLU A 56 -15.11 -2.30 7.10
N PHE A 57 -16.31 -2.52 6.57
CA PHE A 57 -16.54 -3.08 5.24
C PHE A 57 -17.58 -2.25 4.49
N ASP A 58 -17.43 -2.15 3.17
CA ASP A 58 -18.50 -1.62 2.32
C ASP A 58 -19.64 -2.62 2.12
N ALA A 59 -20.69 -2.19 1.42
CA ALA A 59 -21.88 -2.99 1.16
C ALA A 59 -21.59 -4.27 0.36
N ASP A 60 -20.47 -4.30 -0.35
CA ASP A 60 -20.09 -5.44 -1.16
C ASP A 60 -19.18 -6.41 -0.37
N GLY A 61 -18.57 -5.99 0.74
CA GLY A 61 -17.72 -6.83 1.59
C GLY A 61 -16.22 -6.57 1.42
N SER A 62 -15.84 -5.45 0.81
CA SER A 62 -14.44 -5.02 0.75
C SER A 62 -14.08 -4.27 2.04
N PRO A 63 -12.92 -4.57 2.66
CA PRO A 63 -12.45 -3.83 3.83
C PRO A 63 -12.14 -2.37 3.48
N LEU A 64 -12.45 -1.48 4.41
CA LEU A 64 -12.27 -0.04 4.30
C LEU A 64 -11.06 0.42 5.11
N ALA A 65 -10.14 1.12 4.45
CA ALA A 65 -9.06 1.82 5.13
C ALA A 65 -9.55 3.19 5.64
N PRO A 66 -8.96 3.72 6.74
CA PRO A 66 -9.29 5.06 7.20
C PRO A 66 -9.09 6.10 6.10
N GLU A 67 -10.05 7.01 5.95
CA GLU A 67 -10.08 7.96 4.84
C GLU A 67 -8.82 8.85 4.77
N PHE A 68 -8.26 9.23 5.92
CA PHE A 68 -7.05 10.04 5.98
C PHE A 68 -5.81 9.28 5.45
N VAL A 69 -5.80 7.94 5.50
CA VAL A 69 -4.73 7.12 4.93
C VAL A 69 -4.83 7.12 3.39
N LEU A 70 -6.04 7.02 2.86
CA LEU A 70 -6.29 7.06 1.41
C LEU A 70 -5.98 8.42 0.79
N ARG A 71 -6.00 9.48 1.58
CA ARG A 71 -5.70 10.86 1.16
C ARG A 71 -4.24 11.26 1.34
N GLN A 72 -3.37 10.34 1.78
CA GLN A 72 -1.95 10.64 1.89
C GLN A 72 -1.33 10.92 0.52
N PRO A 73 -0.38 11.87 0.42
CA PRO A 73 0.31 12.14 -0.83
C PRO A 73 1.13 10.93 -1.26
N GLU A 74 1.28 10.75 -2.57
CA GLU A 74 2.19 9.74 -3.12
C GLU A 74 3.64 10.00 -2.62
N PRO A 75 4.43 8.93 -2.39
CA PRO A 75 5.82 9.08 -1.99
C PRO A 75 6.62 9.86 -3.03
N THR A 76 7.50 10.76 -2.59
CA THR A 76 8.39 11.53 -3.47
C THR A 76 9.38 10.66 -4.26
N SER A 77 9.56 9.40 -3.84
CA SER A 77 10.36 8.39 -4.54
C SER A 77 9.66 7.79 -5.76
N LYS A 78 8.33 7.95 -5.89
CA LYS A 78 7.55 7.43 -7.01
C LYS A 78 7.92 8.18 -8.30
N PRO A 79 8.29 7.48 -9.39
CA PRO A 79 8.53 8.11 -10.67
C PRO A 79 7.27 8.77 -11.23
N GLU A 80 7.44 9.87 -11.94
CA GLU A 80 6.38 10.42 -12.76
C GLU A 80 6.10 9.50 -13.96
N ARG A 81 4.82 9.36 -14.34
CA ARG A 81 4.48 8.73 -15.60
C ARG A 81 5.09 9.55 -16.73
N LYS A 82 5.83 8.89 -17.63
CA LYS A 82 6.23 9.53 -18.89
C LYS A 82 4.97 9.80 -19.70
N ALA A 83 4.81 11.06 -20.12
CA ALA A 83 3.72 11.53 -20.96
C ALA A 83 3.67 10.81 -22.31
#